data_AF-L8G2U6-F1
#
_entry.id   AF-L8G2U6-F1
#
_cell.length_a   1.000
_cell.length_b   1.000
_cell.length_c   1.000
_cell.angle_alpha   90.00
_cell.angle_beta   90.00
_cell.angle_gamma   90.00
#
_symmetry.space_group_name_H-M   'P 1'
#
loop_
_entity.id
_entity.type
_entity.pdbx_description
1 polymer ?
#
loop_
_entity_poly.entity_id
_entity_poly.type
_entity_poly.pdbx_seq_one_letter_code
_entity_poly.pdbx_strand_id
1 'polypeptide(L)'
;MPGTTEDKNKLMANTACQEVLNRDYDESKGGRLLCEGTYFSFNHTCYLVIDHGPVDATTYDIRMFKWRAQELVPVAKILPYILKQFRDKYQFNPADRPKCPVYTDEQFRDKFGPDEHRRLVEAIEEKKRIAREYSGSTY
;
A
#
# COMPACT_ATOMS: atom_id res chain seq x y z
N MET A 1 -5.97 16.33 17.42
CA MET A 1 -5.13 16.91 16.35
C MET A 1 -5.70 18.27 15.93
N PRO A 2 -4.95 19.38 16.06
CA PRO A 2 -5.36 20.69 15.52
C PRO A 2 -5.25 20.74 13.97
N GLY A 3 -5.86 21.73 13.32
CA GLY A 3 -5.79 21.91 11.85
C GLY A 3 -7.07 21.54 11.07
N THR A 4 -7.04 21.71 9.75
CA THR A 4 -8.13 21.28 8.85
C THR A 4 -8.12 19.75 8.68
N THR A 5 -9.18 19.17 8.12
CA THR A 5 -9.26 17.73 7.85
C THR A 5 -8.20 17.27 6.85
N GLU A 6 -7.89 18.10 5.86
CA GLU A 6 -6.87 17.83 4.85
C GLU A 6 -5.46 17.82 5.46
N ASP A 7 -5.14 18.81 6.28
CA ASP A 7 -3.85 18.88 6.99
C ASP A 7 -3.64 17.66 7.90
N LYS A 8 -4.70 17.22 8.58
CA LYS A 8 -4.67 16.03 9.46
C LYS A 8 -4.44 14.75 8.67
N ASN A 9 -5.15 14.58 7.55
CA ASN A 9 -4.97 13.43 6.68
C ASN A 9 -3.54 13.36 6.14
N LYS A 10 -3.02 14.50 5.68
CA LYS A 10 -1.64 14.61 5.19
C LYS A 10 -0.62 14.32 6.29
N LEU A 11 -0.82 14.86 7.49
CA LEU A 11 0.05 14.60 8.64
C LEU A 11 0.06 13.12 9.00
N MET A 12 -1.12 12.48 9.16
CA MET A 12 -1.22 11.05 9.45
C MET A 12 -0.58 10.19 8.35
N ALA A 13 -0.82 10.53 7.08
CA ALA A 13 -0.25 9.81 5.95
C ALA A 13 1.29 9.94 5.90
N ASN A 14 1.81 11.15 6.13
CA ASN A 14 3.25 11.37 6.22
C ASN A 14 3.87 10.61 7.40
N THR A 15 3.28 10.66 8.59
CA THR A 15 3.79 9.91 9.75
C THR A 15 3.87 8.42 9.44
N ALA A 16 2.81 7.83 8.88
CA ALA A 16 2.80 6.41 8.51
C ALA A 16 3.82 6.08 7.39
N CYS A 17 3.93 6.92 6.36
CA CYS A 17 4.90 6.72 5.29
C CYS A 17 6.34 6.92 5.78
N GLN A 18 6.60 7.81 6.72
CA GLN A 18 7.92 7.97 7.32
C GLN A 18 8.31 6.73 8.12
N GLU A 19 7.39 6.18 8.92
CA GLU A 19 7.64 4.96 9.70
C GLU A 19 7.90 3.72 8.84
N VAL A 20 7.13 3.55 7.74
CA VAL A 20 7.18 2.32 6.93
C VAL A 20 8.11 2.44 5.73
N LEU A 21 8.18 3.62 5.11
CA LEU A 21 8.81 3.86 3.81
C LEU A 21 9.96 4.88 3.86
N ASN A 22 10.22 5.50 5.02
CA ASN A 22 11.24 6.55 5.20
C ASN A 22 11.10 7.71 4.19
N ARG A 23 9.85 8.11 3.91
CA ARG A 23 9.51 9.22 3.01
C ARG A 23 8.12 9.78 3.31
N ASP A 24 7.82 10.96 2.79
CA ASP A 24 6.46 11.52 2.86
C ASP A 24 5.48 10.81 1.91
N TYR A 25 4.19 10.93 2.23
CA TYR A 25 3.11 10.46 1.38
C TYR A 25 3.07 11.28 0.08
N ASP A 26 2.92 10.58 -1.02
CA ASP A 26 2.90 11.17 -2.36
C ASP A 26 1.94 10.38 -3.25
N GLU A 27 0.79 10.98 -3.54
CA GLU A 27 -0.23 10.40 -4.41
C GLU A 27 0.26 10.28 -5.85
N SER A 28 1.15 11.16 -6.31
CA SER A 28 1.72 11.11 -7.67
C SER A 28 2.60 9.88 -7.90
N LYS A 29 3.12 9.29 -6.81
CA LYS A 29 3.90 8.04 -6.82
C LYS A 29 3.04 6.80 -6.63
N GLY A 30 1.71 6.91 -6.78
CA GLY A 30 0.77 5.80 -6.67
C GLY A 30 0.35 5.48 -5.23
N GLY A 31 0.67 6.34 -4.27
CA GLY A 31 0.14 6.24 -2.91
C GLY A 31 -1.38 6.40 -2.93
N ARG A 32 -2.10 5.46 -2.29
CA ARG A 32 -3.56 5.48 -2.17
C ARG A 32 -3.94 5.52 -0.69
N LEU A 33 -4.85 6.44 -0.36
CA LEU A 33 -5.21 6.77 1.02
C LEU A 33 -6.72 6.69 1.26
N LEU A 34 -7.11 5.86 2.22
CA LEU A 34 -8.46 5.88 2.77
C LEU A 34 -8.38 6.25 4.25
N CYS A 35 -9.04 7.35 4.62
CA CYS A 35 -9.22 7.75 6.01
C CYS A 35 -10.68 7.54 6.40
N GLU A 36 -10.91 6.82 7.49
CA GLU A 36 -12.23 6.69 8.09
C GLU A 36 -12.23 7.19 9.54
N GLY A 37 -13.13 8.11 9.84
CA GLY A 37 -13.36 8.63 11.19
C GLY A 37 -14.50 9.64 11.18
N THR A 38 -15.44 9.51 12.11
CA THR A 38 -16.46 10.54 12.39
C THR A 38 -16.52 10.76 13.90
N TYR A 39 -16.75 11.98 14.40
CA TYR A 39 -18.09 12.58 14.46
C TYR A 39 -18.25 13.95 13.74
N PHE A 40 -17.20 14.78 13.72
CA PHE A 40 -17.00 15.88 12.76
C PHE A 40 -15.49 15.93 12.52
N SER A 41 -15.09 15.19 11.49
CA SER A 41 -13.72 14.91 11.04
C SER A 41 -12.81 14.07 11.93
N PHE A 42 -12.34 14.41 13.16
CA PHE A 42 -11.41 13.50 13.90
C PHE A 42 -11.38 13.62 15.44
N ASN A 43 -12.54 13.81 16.09
CA ASN A 43 -12.65 13.78 17.57
C ASN A 43 -12.99 12.37 18.16
N HIS A 44 -12.57 11.29 17.49
CA HIS A 44 -12.60 9.90 17.98
C HIS A 44 -11.40 9.11 17.43
N THR A 45 -11.33 7.82 17.77
CA THR A 45 -10.53 6.83 17.04
C THR A 45 -10.81 6.95 15.53
N CYS A 46 -9.77 7.18 14.73
CA CYS A 46 -9.83 7.05 13.29
C CYS A 46 -8.92 5.95 12.77
N TYR A 47 -9.27 5.43 11.60
CA TYR A 47 -8.51 4.44 10.87
C TYR A 47 -7.94 5.08 9.62
N LEU A 48 -6.63 4.88 9.43
CA LEU A 48 -5.88 5.26 8.25
C LEU A 48 -5.51 3.99 7.51
N VAL A 49 -5.80 3.92 6.22
CA VAL A 49 -5.35 2.82 5.37
C VAL A 49 -4.56 3.37 4.21
N ILE A 50 -3.33 2.89 4.07
CA ILE A 50 -2.40 3.26 3.00
C ILE A 50 -2.03 2.02 2.21
N ASP A 51 -2.17 2.12 0.89
CA ASP A 51 -1.53 1.22 -0.08
C ASP A 51 -0.50 2.03 -0.86
N HIS A 52 0.72 1.53 -0.91
CA HIS A 52 1.83 2.11 -1.67
C HIS A 52 2.32 1.15 -2.76
N GLY A 53 1.58 0.07 -3.01
CA GLY A 53 1.85 -0.86 -4.10
C GLY A 53 1.45 -0.29 -5.46
N PRO A 54 2.04 -0.81 -6.55
CA PRO A 54 1.64 -0.49 -7.91
C PRO A 54 0.14 -0.73 -8.14
N VAL A 55 -0.49 0.10 -8.98
CA VAL A 55 -1.93 -0.03 -9.32
C VAL A 55 -2.25 -1.39 -9.93
N ASP A 56 -1.29 -1.96 -10.64
CA ASP A 56 -1.35 -3.23 -11.36
C ASP A 56 -0.79 -4.42 -10.57
N ALA A 57 -0.35 -4.23 -9.33
CA ALA A 57 0.21 -5.31 -8.55
C ALA A 57 -0.82 -6.43 -8.28
N THR A 58 -0.35 -7.68 -8.33
CA THR A 58 -1.14 -8.86 -7.93
C THR A 58 -1.25 -8.98 -6.41
N THR A 59 -0.34 -8.33 -5.69
CA THR A 59 -0.26 -8.24 -4.24
C THR A 59 -0.17 -6.78 -3.81
N TYR A 60 -0.97 -6.36 -2.84
CA TYR A 60 -0.99 -5.00 -2.30
C TYR A 60 -0.42 -5.01 -0.88
N ASP A 61 0.49 -4.08 -0.57
CA ASP A 61 0.94 -3.85 0.81
C ASP A 61 0.06 -2.78 1.43
N ILE A 62 -1.00 -3.26 2.09
CA ILE A 62 -1.95 -2.41 2.78
C ILE A 62 -1.57 -2.36 4.26
N ARG A 63 -1.35 -1.15 4.76
CA ARG A 63 -1.13 -0.90 6.19
C ARG A 63 -2.32 -0.14 6.75
N MET A 64 -2.81 -0.61 7.90
CA MET A 64 -3.85 0.08 8.64
C MET A 64 -3.28 0.60 9.95
N PHE A 65 -3.62 1.84 10.26
CA PHE A 65 -3.26 2.49 11.50
C PHE A 65 -4.48 3.06 12.19
N LYS A 66 -4.36 3.26 13.49
CA LYS A 66 -5.41 3.81 14.34
C LYS A 66 -4.85 4.97 15.16
N TRP A 67 -5.51 6.12 15.13
CA TRP A 67 -5.16 7.21 16.03
C TRP A 67 -5.68 6.93 17.44
N ARG A 68 -4.79 6.94 18.44
CA ARG A 68 -5.11 6.79 19.87
C ARG A 68 -4.47 7.92 20.66
N ALA A 69 -5.27 8.67 21.42
CA ALA A 69 -4.85 9.83 22.21
C ALA A 69 -4.09 10.88 21.38
N GLN A 70 -2.81 10.66 21.10
CA GLN A 70 -1.92 11.53 20.32
C GLN A 70 -0.93 10.77 19.42
N GLU A 71 -1.09 9.46 19.24
CA GLU A 71 -0.19 8.63 18.45
C GLU A 71 -0.94 7.81 17.40
N LEU A 72 -0.23 7.51 16.31
CA LEU A 72 -0.68 6.63 15.25
C LEU A 72 -0.19 5.21 15.57
N VAL A 73 -1.10 4.29 15.86
CA VAL A 73 -0.74 2.92 16.27
C VAL A 73 -1.03 1.95 15.12
N PRO A 74 -0.09 1.08 14.73
CA PRO A 74 -0.35 0.08 13.70
C PRO A 74 -1.42 -0.91 14.16
N VAL A 75 -2.31 -1.29 13.25
CA VAL A 75 -3.34 -2.29 13.50
C VAL A 75 -3.02 -3.55 12.73
N ALA A 76 -2.75 -4.64 13.45
CA ALA A 76 -2.30 -5.90 12.87
C ALA A 76 -3.32 -6.54 11.90
N LYS A 77 -4.62 -6.33 12.13
CA LYS A 77 -5.69 -6.92 11.31
C LYS A 77 -6.57 -5.83 10.72
N ILE A 78 -6.60 -5.77 9.39
CA ILE A 78 -7.49 -4.87 8.65
C ILE A 78 -8.91 -5.43 8.68
N LEU A 79 -9.87 -4.60 9.06
CA LEU A 79 -11.27 -5.00 9.12
C LEU A 79 -11.80 -5.27 7.69
N PRO A 80 -12.55 -6.37 7.45
CA PRO A 80 -13.04 -6.73 6.10
C PRO A 80 -13.87 -5.64 5.41
N TYR A 81 -14.63 -4.87 6.19
CA TYR A 81 -15.42 -3.75 5.69
C TYR A 81 -14.54 -2.61 5.14
N ILE A 82 -13.43 -2.29 5.82
CA ILE A 82 -12.47 -1.27 5.36
C ILE A 82 -11.78 -1.76 4.08
N LEU A 83 -11.40 -3.04 4.02
CA LEU A 83 -10.88 -3.65 2.79
C LEU A 83 -11.90 -3.60 1.64
N LYS A 84 -13.19 -3.73 1.92
CA LYS A 84 -14.23 -3.58 0.91
C LYS A 84 -14.30 -2.13 0.42
N GLN A 85 -14.37 -1.14 1.31
CA GLN A 85 -14.36 0.27 0.91
C GLN A 85 -13.13 0.65 0.11
N PHE A 86 -11.96 0.19 0.53
CA PHE A 86 -10.72 0.41 -0.19
C PHE A 86 -10.77 -0.18 -1.61
N ARG A 87 -11.30 -1.40 -1.73
CA ARG A 87 -11.51 -2.07 -3.02
C ARG A 87 -12.49 -1.34 -3.92
N ASP A 88 -13.61 -0.90 -3.37
CA ASP A 88 -14.69 -0.22 -4.10
C ASP A 88 -14.23 1.17 -4.58
N LYS A 89 -13.55 1.94 -3.72
CA LYS A 89 -13.10 3.31 -4.03
C LYS A 89 -12.00 3.34 -5.10
N TYR A 90 -11.06 2.40 -5.04
CA TYR A 90 -9.89 2.37 -5.92
C TYR A 90 -9.96 1.25 -6.97
N GLN A 91 -11.14 0.66 -7.18
CA GLN A 91 -11.44 -0.33 -8.21
C GLN A 91 -10.38 -1.44 -8.30
N PHE A 92 -10.09 -2.09 -7.18
CA PHE A 92 -9.15 -3.22 -7.14
C PHE A 92 -9.68 -4.49 -7.85
N ASN A 93 -10.83 -4.40 -8.51
CA ASN A 93 -11.44 -5.48 -9.28
C ASN A 93 -10.55 -5.81 -10.50
N PRO A 94 -10.02 -7.03 -10.62
CA PRO A 94 -9.19 -7.44 -11.76
C PRO A 94 -9.83 -7.19 -13.13
N ALA A 95 -11.16 -7.25 -13.21
CA ALA A 95 -11.93 -7.02 -14.44
C ALA A 95 -11.96 -5.55 -14.88
N ASP A 96 -11.85 -4.62 -13.93
CA ASP A 96 -11.89 -3.17 -14.18
C ASP A 96 -10.48 -2.56 -14.24
N ARG A 97 -9.44 -3.39 -14.08
CA ARG A 97 -8.05 -2.94 -14.21
C ARG A 97 -7.77 -2.51 -15.65
N PRO A 98 -6.98 -1.44 -15.87
CA PRO A 98 -6.36 -1.21 -17.16
C PRO A 98 -5.61 -2.48 -17.55
N LYS A 99 -5.91 -3.03 -18.73
CA LYS A 99 -5.18 -4.21 -19.24
C LYS A 99 -3.70 -3.83 -19.32
N CYS A 100 -2.91 -4.39 -18.42
CA CYS A 100 -1.48 -4.16 -18.43
C CYS A 100 -0.91 -4.78 -19.71
N PRO A 101 -0.13 -4.04 -20.52
CA PRO A 101 0.61 -4.67 -21.60
C PRO A 101 1.55 -5.69 -20.97
N VAL A 102 1.41 -6.96 -21.36
CA VAL A 102 2.38 -7.98 -21.00
C VAL A 102 3.68 -7.60 -21.70
N TYR A 103 4.66 -7.15 -20.92
CA TYR A 103 5.99 -6.83 -21.42
C TYR A 103 6.84 -8.10 -21.41
N THR A 104 7.55 -8.36 -22.51
CA THR A 104 8.71 -9.25 -22.46
C THR A 104 9.82 -8.59 -21.63
N ASP A 105 10.80 -9.36 -21.14
CA ASP A 105 11.95 -8.83 -20.39
C ASP A 105 12.65 -7.69 -21.15
N GLU A 106 12.74 -7.82 -22.47
CA GLU A 106 13.29 -6.79 -23.37
C GLU A 106 12.43 -5.52 -23.37
N GLN A 107 11.10 -5.66 -23.52
CA GLN A 107 10.18 -4.51 -23.49
C GLN A 107 10.15 -3.83 -22.12
N PHE A 108 10.29 -4.60 -21.04
CA PHE A 108 10.35 -4.07 -19.68
C PHE A 108 11.66 -3.31 -19.46
N ARG A 109 12.79 -3.90 -19.87
CA ARG A 109 14.12 -3.27 -19.77
C ARG A 109 14.21 -1.99 -20.59
N ASP A 110 13.71 -1.98 -21.81
CA ASP A 110 13.76 -0.80 -22.68
C ASP A 110 12.89 0.35 -22.15
N LYS A 111 11.77 0.01 -21.49
CA LYS A 111 10.83 0.99 -20.96
C LYS A 111 11.21 1.56 -19.59
N PHE A 112 11.68 0.70 -18.69
CA PHE A 112 11.92 1.05 -17.27
C PHE A 112 13.40 1.12 -16.92
N GLY A 113 14.27 0.75 -17.85
CA GLY A 113 15.71 0.77 -17.69
C GLY A 113 16.28 -0.52 -17.08
N PRO A 114 17.61 -0.70 -17.20
CA PRO A 114 18.29 -1.92 -16.78
C PRO A 114 18.30 -2.13 -15.26
N ASP A 115 18.26 -1.06 -14.46
CA ASP A 115 18.31 -1.15 -13.00
C ASP A 115 16.98 -1.66 -12.42
N GLU A 116 15.85 -1.18 -12.93
CA GLU A 116 14.52 -1.67 -12.53
C GLU A 116 14.28 -3.10 -13.01
N HIS A 117 14.76 -3.45 -14.21
CA HIS A 117 14.74 -4.84 -14.68
C HIS A 117 15.53 -5.75 -13.74
N ARG A 118 16.71 -5.33 -13.28
CA ARG A 118 17.53 -6.11 -12.34
C ARG A 118 16.82 -6.34 -11.01
N ARG A 119 16.23 -5.30 -10.43
CA ARG A 119 15.44 -5.39 -9.18
C ARG A 119 14.26 -6.36 -9.32
N LEU A 120 13.59 -6.35 -10.46
CA LEU A 120 12.48 -7.27 -10.74
C LEU A 120 12.96 -8.74 -10.77
N VAL A 121 14.07 -9.02 -11.47
CA VAL A 121 14.65 -10.36 -11.56
C VAL A 121 15.07 -10.85 -10.17
N GLU A 122 15.78 -10.02 -9.40
CA GLU A 122 16.19 -10.34 -8.03
C GLU A 122 14.99 -10.65 -7.12
N ALA A 123 13.91 -9.88 -7.22
CA ALA A 123 12.69 -10.12 -6.46
C ALA A 123 11.99 -11.44 -6.84
N ILE A 124 12.05 -11.85 -8.12
CA ILE A 124 11.49 -13.13 -8.59
C ILE A 124 12.34 -14.29 -8.06
N GLU A 125 13.66 -14.18 -8.11
CA GLU A 125 14.57 -15.20 -7.60
C GLU A 125 14.43 -15.38 -6.09
N GLU A 126 14.31 -14.27 -5.36
CA GLU A 126 14.10 -14.30 -3.91
C GLU A 126 12.79 -15.00 -3.53
N LYS A 127 11.70 -14.71 -4.26
CA LYS A 127 10.43 -15.43 -4.08
C LYS A 127 10.56 -16.93 -4.36
N LYS A 128 11.32 -17.31 -5.39
CA LYS A 128 11.59 -18.72 -5.70
C LYS A 128 12.42 -19.39 -4.61
N ARG A 129 13.40 -18.68 -4.03
CA ARG A 129 14.23 -19.16 -2.92
C ARG A 129 13.39 -19.43 -1.68
N ILE A 130 12.61 -18.43 -1.25
CA ILE A 130 11.67 -18.54 -0.13
C ILE A 130 10.71 -19.71 -0.38
N ALA A 131 10.10 -19.80 -1.57
CA ALA A 131 9.18 -20.91 -1.87
C ALA A 131 9.84 -22.29 -1.72
N ARG A 132 11.10 -22.45 -2.14
CA ARG A 132 11.86 -23.70 -1.97
C ARG A 132 12.11 -24.02 -0.50
N GLU A 133 12.54 -23.03 0.29
CA GLU A 133 12.81 -23.17 1.71
C GLU A 133 11.56 -23.60 2.50
N TYR A 134 10.41 -23.01 2.21
CA TYR A 134 9.16 -23.35 2.90
C TYR A 134 8.45 -24.59 2.32
N SER A 135 8.75 -24.99 1.08
CA SER A 135 8.27 -26.27 0.51
C SER A 135 9.04 -27.51 1.00
N GLY A 136 10.21 -27.32 1.62
CA GLY A 136 11.02 -28.40 2.20
C GLY A 136 10.71 -28.73 3.66
N SER A 137 9.86 -27.95 4.32
CA SER A 137 9.60 -28.03 5.76
C SER A 137 8.25 -28.69 6.10
N THR A 138 7.96 -29.82 5.46
CA THR A 138 6.93 -30.76 5.93
C THR A 138 7.61 -32.05 6.39
N TYR A 139 7.89 -32.13 7.69
CA TYR A 139 8.04 -33.37 8.45
C TYR A 139 7.14 -33.28 9.68
#